data_AF-A0A412KKR0-F1
#
_entry.id   AF-A0A412KKR0-F1
#
_cell.length_a   1.000
_cell.length_b   1.000
_cell.length_c   1.000
_cell.angle_alpha   90.00
_cell.angle_beta   90.00
_cell.angle_gamma   90.00
#
_symmetry.space_group_name_H-M   'P 1'
#
loop_
_entity.id
_entity.type
_entity.pdbx_description
1 polymer ?
#
loop_
_entity_poly.entity_id
_entity_poly.type
_entity_poly.pdbx_seq_one_letter_code
_entity_poly.pdbx_strand_id
1 'polypeptide(L)'
;MDRKEEYKIENLTMLQIQYLIELNKLEKKKGAVRMIAAKCGVNHSQVSRFFKKCIEEGELTESLDFTENGKRKLDWRCKMIRDVRDYLERSGITEGTEEVLKGMIENIDYIQLEKLVKSDRRMNPKTKMQKREDVITDIRDILEYGNHEVAVTILQHDGAKRSMADRGFEPVA
;
A
#
# COMPACT_ATOMS: atom_id res chain seq x y z
N MET A 1 -13.16 23.57 6.78
CA MET A 1 -12.54 22.37 7.37
C MET A 1 -11.05 22.49 7.15
N ASP A 2 -10.35 22.76 8.25
CA ASP A 2 -8.95 23.15 8.29
C ASP A 2 -8.00 22.12 7.68
N ARG A 3 -6.97 22.66 7.01
CA ARG A 3 -5.85 21.92 6.44
C ARG A 3 -5.21 21.11 7.57
N LYS A 4 -5.52 19.81 7.61
CA LYS A 4 -4.90 18.82 8.49
C LYS A 4 -3.39 19.06 8.51
N GLU A 5 -2.83 19.17 9.71
CA GLU A 5 -1.39 19.15 9.95
C GLU A 5 -0.75 18.11 9.02
N GLU A 6 0.06 18.59 8.08
CA GLU A 6 0.89 17.72 7.24
C GLU A 6 1.88 17.05 8.18
N TYR A 7 1.50 15.88 8.72
CA TYR A 7 2.44 15.02 9.42
C TYR A 7 3.57 14.70 8.46
N LYS A 8 4.70 15.38 8.65
CA LYS A 8 5.92 15.14 7.90
C LYS A 8 6.38 13.73 8.23
N ILE A 9 6.14 12.82 7.31
CA ILE A 9 6.57 11.43 7.44
C ILE A 9 8.02 11.38 6.99
N GLU A 10 8.91 10.98 7.89
CA GLU A 10 10.32 10.86 7.57
C GLU A 10 10.55 9.84 6.45
N ASN A 11 11.48 10.18 5.55
CA ASN A 11 11.95 9.27 4.55
C ASN A 11 12.71 8.12 5.22
N LEU A 12 12.32 6.90 4.85
CA LEU A 12 13.02 5.69 5.22
C LEU A 12 13.74 5.15 3.98
N THR A 13 14.86 4.48 4.21
CA THR A 13 15.51 3.72 3.12
C THR A 13 14.61 2.58 2.66
N MET A 14 14.75 2.15 1.40
CA MET A 14 14.03 0.97 0.89
C MET A 14 14.25 -0.26 1.78
N LEU A 15 15.47 -0.39 2.33
CA LEU A 15 15.83 -1.45 3.24
C LEU A 15 15.11 -1.35 4.60
N GLN A 16 14.98 -0.15 5.15
CA GLN A 16 14.22 0.08 6.39
C GLN A 16 12.73 -0.21 6.20
N ILE A 17 12.17 0.21 5.06
CA ILE A 17 10.78 -0.12 4.70
C ILE A 17 10.62 -1.64 4.57
N GLN A 18 11.60 -2.32 3.95
CA GLN A 18 11.60 -3.77 3.86
C GLN A 18 11.59 -4.45 5.24
N TYR A 19 12.34 -3.93 6.23
CA TYR A 19 12.27 -4.46 7.59
C TYR A 19 10.86 -4.42 8.16
N LEU A 20 10.14 -3.30 7.97
CA LEU A 20 8.75 -3.15 8.44
C LEU A 20 7.79 -4.06 7.68
N ILE A 21 7.95 -4.20 6.36
CA ILE A 21 7.15 -5.13 5.55
C ILE A 21 7.33 -6.57 6.04
N GLU A 22 8.57 -6.99 6.27
CA GLU A 22 8.85 -8.35 6.76
C GLU A 22 8.36 -8.54 8.19
N LEU A 23 8.51 -7.55 9.07
CA LEU A 23 7.94 -7.59 10.41
C LEU A 23 6.41 -7.72 10.39
N ASN A 24 5.73 -7.05 9.45
CA ASN A 24 4.29 -7.09 9.31
C ASN A 24 3.77 -8.45 8.81
N LYS A 25 4.60 -9.24 8.12
CA LYS A 25 4.25 -10.61 7.68
C LYS A 25 4.40 -11.66 8.77
N LEU A 26 5.13 -11.37 9.84
CA LEU A 26 5.37 -12.33 10.93
C LEU A 26 4.18 -12.39 11.89
N GLU A 27 3.60 -13.57 12.05
CA GLU A 27 2.56 -13.83 13.06
C GLU A 27 3.10 -13.77 14.49
N LYS A 28 4.35 -14.21 14.70
CA LYS A 28 5.02 -14.21 16.01
C LYS A 28 6.24 -13.30 15.96
N LYS A 29 6.34 -12.37 16.92
CA LYS A 29 7.43 -11.39 16.99
C LYS A 29 8.68 -11.90 17.70
N LYS A 30 8.59 -13.01 18.44
CA LYS A 30 9.74 -13.62 19.13
C LYS A 30 10.80 -14.05 18.09
N GLY A 31 11.99 -13.46 18.18
CA GLY A 31 13.09 -13.72 17.24
C GLY A 31 12.99 -12.96 15.91
N ALA A 32 12.01 -12.08 15.73
CA ALA A 32 11.78 -11.34 14.49
C ALA A 32 13.02 -10.58 14.01
N VAL A 33 13.74 -9.90 14.91
CA VAL A 33 14.95 -9.13 14.56
C VAL A 33 16.01 -10.01 13.91
N ARG A 34 16.26 -11.21 14.45
CA ARG A 34 17.22 -12.16 13.89
C ARG A 34 16.77 -12.68 12.52
N MET A 35 15.49 -13.02 12.39
CA MET A 35 14.94 -13.51 11.13
C MET A 35 14.99 -12.45 10.02
N ILE A 36 14.61 -11.21 10.33
CA ILE A 36 14.62 -10.10 9.39
C ILE A 36 16.05 -9.73 9.01
N ALA A 37 16.98 -9.70 9.97
CA ALA A 37 18.39 -9.46 9.70
C ALA A 37 18.97 -10.50 8.73
N ALA A 38 18.68 -11.78 8.95
CA ALA A 38 19.09 -12.85 8.04
C ALA A 38 18.46 -12.70 6.65
N LYS A 39 17.15 -12.41 6.58
CA LYS A 39 16.42 -12.26 5.31
C LYS A 39 16.89 -11.05 4.49
N CYS A 40 17.26 -9.97 5.15
CA CYS A 40 17.73 -8.75 4.49
C CYS A 40 19.26 -8.70 4.32
N GLY A 41 20.00 -9.72 4.75
CA GLY A 41 21.46 -9.79 4.59
C GLY A 41 22.22 -8.73 5.41
N VAL A 42 21.71 -8.38 6.59
CA VAL A 42 22.27 -7.31 7.45
C VAL A 42 22.56 -7.79 8.87
N ASN A 43 23.28 -6.96 9.63
CA ASN A 43 23.59 -7.27 11.01
C ASN A 43 22.36 -7.08 11.92
N HIS A 44 22.21 -7.96 12.91
CA HIS A 44 21.15 -7.89 13.93
C HIS A 44 21.07 -6.51 14.60
N SER A 45 22.22 -5.90 14.90
CA SER A 45 22.30 -4.57 15.53
C SER A 45 21.69 -3.46 14.68
N GLN A 46 21.79 -3.54 13.35
CA GLN A 46 21.20 -2.54 12.45
C GLN A 46 19.68 -2.59 12.50
N VAL A 47 19.10 -3.78 12.41
CA VAL A 47 17.64 -3.99 12.50
C VAL A 47 17.13 -3.61 13.89
N SER A 48 17.83 -4.05 14.94
CA SER A 48 17.46 -3.74 16.33
C SER A 48 17.46 -2.24 16.61
N ARG A 49 18.48 -1.51 16.14
CA ARG A 49 18.56 -0.05 16.32
C ARG A 49 17.40 0.65 15.60
N PHE A 50 17.07 0.21 14.39
CA PHE A 50 15.97 0.77 13.64
C PHE A 50 14.62 0.53 14.32
N PHE A 51 14.32 -0.70 14.77
CA PHE A 51 13.06 -0.96 15.48
C PHE A 51 12.96 -0.22 16.80
N LYS A 52 14.08 -0.03 17.52
CA LYS A 52 14.09 0.82 18.72
C LYS A 52 13.65 2.25 18.38
N LYS A 53 14.16 2.84 17.29
CA LYS A 53 13.70 4.15 16.79
C LYS A 53 12.20 4.13 16.48
N CYS A 54 11.70 3.11 15.80
CA CYS A 54 10.26 2.99 15.51
C CYS A 54 9.39 2.87 16.77
N ILE A 55 9.89 2.27 17.85
CA ILE A 55 9.20 2.23 19.14
C ILE A 55 9.17 3.63 19.77
N GLU A 56 10.31 4.33 19.78
CA GLU A 56 10.42 5.70 20.31
C GLU A 56 9.51 6.70 19.55
N GLU A 57 9.29 6.48 18.26
CA GLU A 57 8.38 7.26 17.41
C GLU A 57 6.90 6.81 17.49
N GLY A 58 6.59 5.80 18.30
CA GLY A 58 5.25 5.26 18.48
C GLY A 58 4.69 4.54 17.24
N GLU A 59 5.55 4.09 16.32
CA GLU A 59 5.15 3.23 15.19
C GLU A 59 5.03 1.76 15.61
N LEU A 60 5.83 1.32 16.58
CA LEU A 60 5.83 -0.03 17.13
C LEU A 60 5.64 -0.01 18.65
N THR A 61 5.07 -1.08 19.19
CA THR A 61 5.11 -1.39 20.64
C THR A 61 6.45 -2.03 21.02
N GLU A 62 6.73 -2.14 22.32
CA GLU A 62 7.91 -2.88 22.82
C GLU A 62 7.93 -4.36 22.38
N SER A 63 6.75 -4.95 22.13
CA SER A 63 6.58 -6.30 21.60
C SER A 63 6.79 -6.41 20.08
N LEU A 64 7.13 -5.31 19.40
CA LEU A 64 7.25 -5.19 17.94
C LEU A 64 5.94 -5.40 17.18
N ASP A 65 4.81 -5.09 17.82
CA ASP A 65 3.52 -5.01 17.15
C ASP A 65 3.31 -3.59 16.61
N PHE A 66 2.64 -3.50 15.45
CA PHE A 66 2.34 -2.20 14.86
C PHE A 66 1.26 -1.49 15.66
N THR A 67 1.51 -0.23 16.00
CA THR A 67 0.45 0.67 16.43
C THR A 67 -0.43 1.04 15.23
N GLU A 68 -1.61 1.61 15.47
CA GLU A 68 -2.46 2.12 14.38
C GLU A 68 -1.72 3.16 13.52
N ASN A 69 -0.98 4.06 14.15
CA ASN A 69 -0.16 5.06 13.46
C ASN A 69 0.97 4.41 12.64
N GLY A 70 1.68 3.43 13.22
CA GLY A 70 2.74 2.70 12.51
C GLY A 70 2.20 1.92 11.33
N LYS A 71 1.04 1.28 11.47
CA LYS A 71 0.37 0.57 10.40
C LYS A 71 -0.03 1.51 9.26
N ARG A 72 -0.66 2.64 9.59
CA ARG A 72 -1.02 3.69 8.62
C ARG A 72 0.20 4.22 7.87
N LYS A 73 1.31 4.47 8.56
CA LYS A 73 2.57 4.92 7.93
C LYS A 73 3.17 3.85 7.02
N LEU A 74 3.19 2.58 7.45
CA LEU A 74 3.68 1.47 6.61
C LEU A 74 2.83 1.32 5.34
N ASP A 75 1.50 1.35 5.47
CA ASP A 75 0.60 1.23 4.32
C ASP A 75 0.78 2.39 3.34
N TRP A 76 1.00 3.61 3.86
CA TRP A 76 1.29 4.77 3.02
C TRP A 76 2.65 4.67 2.31
N ARG A 77 3.70 4.19 2.99
CA ARG A 77 5.01 3.91 2.37
C ARG A 77 4.89 2.89 1.25
N CYS A 78 4.18 1.78 1.49
CA CYS A 78 3.93 0.74 0.48
C CYS A 78 3.14 1.29 -0.71
N LYS A 79 2.10 2.09 -0.44
CA LYS A 79 1.32 2.75 -1.48
C LYS A 79 2.20 3.67 -2.33
N MET A 80 3.07 4.46 -1.71
CA MET A 80 3.94 5.39 -2.44
C MET A 80 4.93 4.65 -3.34
N ILE A 81 5.56 3.57 -2.84
CA ILE A 81 6.45 2.73 -3.63
C ILE A 81 5.73 2.22 -4.90
N ARG A 82 4.49 1.72 -4.75
CA ARG A 82 3.68 1.28 -5.89
C ARG A 82 3.34 2.45 -6.82
N ASP A 83 2.80 3.54 -6.28
CA ASP A 83 2.34 4.68 -7.07
C ASP A 83 3.50 5.31 -7.89
N VAL A 84 4.70 5.40 -7.32
CA VAL A 84 5.93 5.87 -8.00
C VAL A 84 6.40 4.85 -9.04
N ARG A 85 6.39 3.56 -8.73
CA ARG A 85 6.72 2.51 -9.71
C ARG A 85 5.80 2.58 -10.93
N ASP A 86 4.49 2.64 -10.71
CA ASP A 86 3.53 2.74 -11.79
C ASP A 86 3.75 4.03 -12.60
N TYR A 87 4.15 5.13 -11.96
CA TYR A 87 4.51 6.38 -12.64
C TYR A 87 5.73 6.22 -13.54
N LEU A 88 6.78 5.53 -13.07
CA LEU A 88 7.99 5.30 -13.86
C LEU A 88 7.69 4.43 -15.09
N GLU A 89 6.92 3.36 -14.91
CA GLU A 89 6.49 2.48 -16.01
C GLU A 89 5.71 3.24 -17.10
N ARG A 90 4.76 4.09 -16.69
CA ARG A 90 3.98 4.92 -17.63
C ARG A 90 4.80 6.00 -18.33
N SER A 91 5.83 6.48 -17.65
CA SER A 91 6.79 7.42 -18.20
C SER A 91 7.77 6.76 -19.18
N GLY A 92 7.66 5.44 -19.40
CA GLY A 92 8.52 4.66 -20.29
C GLY A 92 9.88 4.30 -19.70
N ILE A 93 10.10 4.53 -18.40
CA ILE A 93 11.34 4.20 -17.70
C ILE A 93 11.28 2.71 -17.34
N THR A 94 11.87 1.88 -18.21
CA THR A 94 11.87 0.41 -18.09
C THR A 94 13.25 -0.16 -17.74
N GLU A 95 14.32 0.58 -18.02
CA GLU A 95 15.69 0.23 -17.62
C GLU A 95 16.08 1.01 -16.36
N GLY A 96 16.67 0.33 -15.37
CA GLY A 96 17.08 0.96 -14.10
C GLY A 96 15.91 1.43 -13.22
N THR A 97 14.70 0.90 -13.45
CA THR A 97 13.49 1.33 -12.74
C THR A 97 13.62 1.20 -11.22
N GLU A 98 14.29 0.16 -10.71
CA GLU A 98 14.48 -0.05 -9.27
C GLU A 98 15.42 0.98 -8.66
N GLU A 99 16.50 1.33 -9.34
CA GLU A 99 17.48 2.32 -8.92
C GLU A 99 16.86 3.72 -8.87
N VAL A 100 16.09 4.07 -9.90
CA VAL A 100 15.35 5.34 -9.95
C VAL A 100 14.27 5.36 -8.87
N LEU A 101 13.49 4.29 -8.72
CA LEU A 101 12.47 4.15 -7.67
C LEU A 101 13.08 4.33 -6.28
N LYS A 102 14.18 3.64 -6.00
CA LYS A 102 14.92 3.78 -4.75
C LYS A 102 15.38 5.23 -4.55
N GLY A 103 16.01 5.83 -5.56
CA GLY A 103 16.47 7.22 -5.51
C GLY A 103 15.33 8.19 -5.17
N MET A 104 14.15 7.99 -5.76
CA MET A 104 12.97 8.83 -5.50
C MET A 104 12.41 8.62 -4.09
N ILE A 105 12.20 7.38 -3.66
CA ILE A 105 11.60 7.05 -2.35
C ILE A 105 12.51 7.47 -1.19
N GLU A 106 13.82 7.34 -1.34
CA GLU A 106 14.76 7.67 -0.27
C GLU A 106 15.02 9.18 -0.16
N ASN A 107 15.01 9.92 -1.29
CA ASN A 107 15.50 11.29 -1.32
C ASN A 107 14.43 12.37 -1.58
N ILE A 108 13.23 12.02 -2.07
CA ILE A 108 12.16 12.99 -2.31
C ILE A 108 11.14 12.89 -1.18
N ASP A 109 10.68 14.03 -0.68
CA ASP A 109 9.63 14.09 0.34
C ASP A 109 8.32 13.47 -0.20
N TYR A 110 7.67 12.65 0.62
CA TYR A 110 6.48 11.91 0.22
C TYR A 110 5.31 12.79 -0.24
N ILE A 111 5.19 14.02 0.27
CA ILE A 111 4.13 14.96 -0.17
C ILE A 111 4.42 15.40 -1.61
N GLN A 112 5.69 15.63 -1.95
CA GLN A 112 6.10 15.98 -3.31
C GLN A 112 5.93 14.79 -4.26
N LEU A 113 6.30 13.58 -3.84
CA LEU A 113 6.03 12.36 -4.60
C LEU A 113 4.52 12.18 -4.86
N GLU A 114 3.69 12.39 -3.84
CA GLU A 114 2.25 12.26 -3.99
C GLU A 114 1.69 13.28 -5.00
N LYS A 115 2.18 14.52 -4.97
CA LYS A 115 1.81 15.56 -5.94
C LYS A 115 2.20 15.16 -7.36
N LEU A 116 3.41 14.63 -7.55
CA LEU A 116 3.94 14.17 -8.84
C LEU A 116 3.09 13.03 -9.42
N VAL A 117 2.83 11.97 -8.64
CA VAL A 117 2.02 10.85 -9.12
C VAL A 117 0.57 11.29 -9.40
N LYS A 118 0.00 12.17 -8.57
CA LYS A 118 -1.35 12.70 -8.79
C LYS A 118 -1.45 13.64 -9.99
N SER A 119 -0.41 14.39 -10.34
CA SER A 119 -0.42 15.26 -11.52
C SER A 119 -0.33 14.43 -12.80
N ASP A 120 0.56 13.44 -12.84
CA ASP A 120 0.65 12.49 -13.97
C ASP A 120 -0.69 11.79 -14.25
N ARG A 121 -1.33 11.22 -13.22
CA ARG A 121 -2.65 10.58 -13.35
C ARG A 121 -3.75 11.52 -13.87
N ARG A 122 -3.63 12.84 -13.63
CA ARG A 122 -4.59 13.84 -14.11
C ARG A 122 -4.32 14.28 -15.55
N MET A 123 -3.05 14.41 -15.92
CA MET A 123 -2.65 14.84 -17.27
C MET A 123 -2.75 13.72 -18.29
N ASN A 124 -2.79 12.46 -17.84
CA ASN A 124 -2.81 11.29 -18.69
C ASN A 124 -4.13 10.49 -18.50
N PRO A 125 -5.24 10.85 -19.20
CA PRO A 125 -6.57 10.29 -18.95
C PRO A 125 -6.75 8.83 -19.41
N LYS A 126 -5.83 8.27 -20.21
CA LYS A 126 -5.72 6.82 -20.46
C LYS A 126 -5.27 6.04 -19.22
N THR A 127 -4.94 6.76 -18.15
CA THR A 127 -4.37 6.28 -16.89
C THR A 127 -5.30 6.50 -15.69
N LYS A 128 -6.60 6.70 -15.93
CA LYS A 128 -7.56 6.36 -14.86
C LYS A 128 -7.20 4.95 -14.43
N MET A 129 -6.96 4.75 -13.13
CA MET A 129 -6.77 3.44 -12.53
C MET A 129 -7.59 2.44 -13.34
N GLN A 130 -6.93 1.60 -14.14
CA GLN A 130 -7.41 0.25 -14.21
C GLN A 130 -7.35 -0.13 -12.74
N LYS A 131 -8.52 -0.09 -12.07
CA LYS A 131 -8.76 -0.99 -10.95
C LYS A 131 -8.09 -2.27 -11.41
N ARG A 132 -7.28 -2.92 -10.57
CA ARG A 132 -7.09 -4.35 -10.78
C ARG A 132 -8.50 -4.89 -10.83
N GLU A 133 -8.97 -5.02 -12.05
CA GLU A 133 -9.98 -5.91 -12.47
C GLU A 133 -9.27 -7.23 -12.22
N ASP A 134 -9.25 -7.66 -10.96
CA ASP A 134 -9.60 -9.03 -10.70
C ASP A 134 -11.03 -9.12 -11.27
N VAL A 135 -11.14 -9.16 -12.61
CA VAL A 135 -12.35 -9.59 -13.28
C VAL A 135 -12.45 -11.00 -12.76
N ILE A 136 -13.29 -11.18 -11.74
CA ILE A 136 -13.77 -12.48 -11.36
C ILE A 136 -14.51 -12.94 -12.61
N THR A 137 -13.78 -13.63 -13.49
CA THR A 137 -14.31 -14.19 -14.72
C THR A 137 -15.25 -15.34 -14.37
N ASP A 138 -15.00 -15.98 -13.23
CA ASP A 138 -15.83 -17.03 -12.67
C ASP A 138 -15.99 -16.89 -11.15
N ILE A 139 -17.25 -16.81 -10.70
CA ILE A 139 -17.62 -16.74 -9.29
C ILE A 139 -17.19 -18.01 -8.51
N ARG A 140 -16.93 -19.12 -9.20
CA ARG A 140 -16.47 -20.38 -8.59
C ARG A 140 -15.03 -20.32 -8.08
N ASP A 141 -14.23 -19.35 -8.53
CA ASP A 141 -12.85 -19.17 -8.03
C ASP A 141 -12.82 -18.52 -6.65
N ILE A 142 -13.94 -17.94 -6.20
CA ILE A 142 -14.04 -17.18 -4.94
C ILE A 142 -15.07 -17.75 -3.96
N LEU A 143 -16.00 -18.59 -4.42
CA LEU A 143 -17.07 -19.15 -3.61
C LEU A 143 -17.11 -20.67 -3.76
N GLU A 144 -17.01 -21.38 -2.64
CA GLU A 144 -17.22 -22.82 -2.56
C GLU A 144 -18.68 -23.17 -2.86
N TYR A 145 -18.92 -24.36 -3.41
CA TYR A 145 -20.26 -24.83 -3.72
C TYR A 145 -21.11 -24.93 -2.46
N GLY A 146 -22.21 -24.19 -2.41
CA GLY A 146 -23.11 -24.15 -1.26
C GLY A 146 -24.18 -23.07 -1.40
N ASN A 147 -25.03 -22.98 -0.38
CA ASN A 147 -26.03 -21.91 -0.28
C ASN A 147 -25.40 -20.69 0.38
N HIS A 148 -25.39 -19.56 -0.33
CA HIS A 148 -24.84 -18.29 0.16
C HIS A 148 -25.88 -17.20 0.07
N GLU A 149 -25.97 -16.38 1.12
CA GLU A 149 -26.76 -15.15 1.07
C GLU A 149 -25.98 -14.10 0.27
N VAL A 150 -26.58 -13.58 -0.79
CA VAL A 150 -25.91 -12.66 -1.70
C VAL A 150 -26.77 -11.42 -1.96
N ALA A 151 -26.07 -10.29 -2.07
CA ALA A 151 -26.62 -9.02 -2.51
C ALA A 151 -26.16 -8.74 -3.94
N VAL A 152 -27.09 -8.55 -4.86
CA VAL A 152 -26.78 -8.20 -6.26
C VAL A 152 -27.00 -6.70 -6.46
N THR A 153 -26.07 -6.02 -7.12
CA THR A 153 -26.23 -4.61 -7.51
C THR A 153 -25.79 -4.41 -8.95
N ILE A 154 -26.65 -3.78 -9.75
CA ILE A 154 -26.39 -3.46 -11.16
C ILE A 154 -25.86 -2.03 -11.26
N LEU A 155 -24.68 -1.87 -11.87
CA LEU A 155 -24.06 -0.57 -12.12
C LEU A 155 -24.23 -0.14 -13.58
N GLN A 156 -24.16 1.18 -13.82
CA GLN A 156 -24.06 1.74 -15.16
C GLN A 156 -22.73 1.33 -15.80
N HIS A 157 -22.61 1.47 -17.14
CA HIS A 157 -21.43 1.05 -17.90
C HIS A 157 -20.12 1.76 -17.45
N ASP A 158 -20.22 2.89 -16.76
CA ASP A 158 -19.08 3.62 -16.20
C ASP A 158 -18.72 3.21 -14.76
N GLY A 159 -19.49 2.31 -14.17
CA GLY A 159 -19.34 1.80 -12.81
C GLY A 159 -19.55 2.83 -11.70
N ALA A 160 -19.95 4.06 -12.03
CA ALA A 160 -19.98 5.17 -11.08
C ALA A 160 -21.30 5.27 -10.31
N LYS A 161 -22.39 4.77 -10.90
CA LYS A 161 -23.74 4.86 -10.34
C LYS A 161 -24.50 3.55 -10.55
N ARG A 162 -25.48 3.31 -9.68
CA ARG A 162 -26.45 2.21 -9.84
C ARG A 162 -27.26 2.43 -11.12
N SER A 163 -27.41 1.34 -11.88
CA SER A 163 -28.26 1.31 -13.06
C SER A 163 -29.71 1.53 -12.66
N MET A 164 -30.52 2.08 -13.56
CA MET A 164 -31.97 2.15 -13.36
C MET A 164 -32.60 0.76 -13.23
N ALA A 165 -31.95 -0.26 -13.83
CA ALA A 165 -32.35 -1.66 -13.71
C ALA A 165 -32.15 -2.23 -12.28
N ASP A 166 -31.27 -1.62 -11.47
CA ASP A 166 -31.04 -2.02 -10.07
C ASP A 166 -32.32 -1.86 -9.23
N ARG A 167 -33.22 -0.95 -9.62
CA ARG A 167 -34.49 -0.70 -8.94
C ARG A 167 -35.50 -1.85 -9.07
N GLY A 168 -35.24 -2.82 -9.93
CA GLY A 168 -36.04 -4.04 -10.05
C GLY A 168 -35.73 -5.10 -9.00
N PHE A 169 -34.70 -4.88 -8.18
CA PHE A 169 -34.29 -5.79 -7.10
C PHE A 169 -34.67 -5.19 -5.75
N GLU A 170 -35.06 -6.04 -4.80
CA GLU A 170 -35.34 -5.61 -3.43
C GLU A 170 -34.05 -5.11 -2.77
N PRO A 171 -34.07 -3.95 -2.10
CA PRO A 171 -32.93 -3.50 -1.34
C PRO A 171 -32.67 -4.47 -0.19
N VAL A 172 -31.41 -4.87 -0.02
CA VAL A 172 -30.98 -5.63 1.15
C VAL A 172 -31.19 -4.74 2.38
N ALA A 173 -31.94 -5.25 3.36
CA ALA A 173 -32.25 -4.57 4.61
C ALA A 173 -31.02 -4.41 5.53
#